data_AF-A0A531LMC0-F1
#
_entry.id   AF-A0A531LMC0-F1
#
_cell.length_a   1.000
_cell.length_b   1.000
_cell.length_c   1.000
_cell.angle_alpha   90.00
_cell.angle_beta   90.00
_cell.angle_gamma   90.00
#
_symmetry.space_group_name_H-M   'P 1'
#
loop_
_entity.id
_entity.type
_entity.pdbx_description
1 polymer ?
#
loop_
_entity_poly.entity_id
_entity_poly.type
_entity_poly.pdbx_seq_one_letter_code
_entity_poly.pdbx_strand_id
1 'polypeptide(L)' 'MLRYVFRRLLTAIPTLFVIVTMAFFLMRVAPGGPFNQERGLSPEIKANLEAQFGLNDPLWLQYVHYLGNLLRGNFGPSYN' A
#
# COMPACT_ATOMS: atom_id res chain seq x y z
N MET A 1 3.87 4.68 -34.67
CA MET A 1 3.17 3.90 -33.62
C MET A 1 3.97 3.78 -32.33
N LEU A 2 5.20 3.24 -32.33
CA LEU A 2 5.99 3.04 -31.10
C LEU A 2 6.22 4.32 -30.26
N ARG A 3 6.59 5.43 -30.91
CA ARG A 3 6.76 6.75 -30.25
C ARG A 3 5.47 7.28 -29.62
N TYR A 4 4.32 6.99 -30.22
CA TYR A 4 3.01 7.36 -29.68
C TYR A 4 2.66 6.52 -28.44
N VAL A 5 2.88 5.20 -28.50
CA VAL A 5 2.69 4.29 -27.36
C VAL A 5 3.57 4.70 -26.18
N PHE A 6 4.87 4.95 -26.42
CA PHE A 6 5.79 5.37 -25.37
C PHE A 6 5.36 6.69 -24.71
N ARG A 7 4.97 7.68 -25.52
CA ARG A 7 4.48 8.97 -25.00
C ARG A 7 3.20 8.79 -24.18
N ARG A 8 2.30 7.90 -24.60
CA ARG A 8 1.06 7.58 -23.88
C ARG A 8 1.33 6.86 -22.55
N LEU A 9 2.31 5.96 -22.50
CA LEU A 9 2.74 5.32 -21.25
C LEU A 9 3.35 6.34 -20.29
N LEU A 10 4.21 7.24 -20.79
CA LEU A 10 4.79 8.30 -19.96
C LEU A 10 3.72 9.22 -19.36
N THR A 11 2.68 9.57 -20.12
CA THR A 11 1.56 10.37 -19.60
C THR A 11 0.68 9.61 -18.62
N ALA A 12 0.70 8.28 -18.63
CA ALA A 12 -0.04 7.46 -17.66
C ALA A 12 0.64 7.43 -16.29
N ILE A 13 1.96 7.57 -16.23
CA ILE A 13 2.73 7.57 -14.97
C ILE A 13 2.18 8.58 -13.94
N PRO A 14 2.02 9.89 -14.24
CA PRO A 14 1.51 10.84 -13.26
C PRO A 14 0.07 10.51 -12.82
N THR A 15 -0.77 10.07 -13.76
CA THR A 15 -2.16 9.66 -13.45
C THR A 15 -2.19 8.47 -12.49
N LEU A 16 -1.41 7.42 -12.77
CA LEU A 16 -1.30 6.25 -11.91
C LEU A 16 -0.70 6.62 -10.55
N PHE A 17 0.31 7.48 -10.53
CA PHE A 17 0.91 7.97 -9.29
C PHE A 17 -0.11 8.67 -8.39
N VAL A 18 -0.96 9.53 -8.96
CA VAL A 18 -2.05 10.18 -8.22
C VAL A 18 -3.04 9.14 -7.67
N ILE A 19 -3.49 8.20 -8.51
CA ILE A 19 -4.44 7.15 -8.10
C ILE A 19 -3.87 6.30 -6.96
N VAL A 20 -2.62 5.84 -7.07
CA VAL A 20 -1.93 5.02 -6.06
C VAL A 20 -1.76 5.80 -4.76
N THR A 21 -1.40 7.08 -4.85
CA THR A 21 -1.27 7.95 -3.68
C THR A 21 -2.61 8.15 -2.98
N MET A 22 -3.67 8.44 -3.74
CA MET A 22 -5.02 8.55 -3.20
C MET A 22 -5.48 7.25 -2.55
N ALA A 23 -5.25 6.10 -3.20
CA ALA A 23 -5.61 4.79 -2.66
C ALA A 23 -4.92 4.51 -1.31
N PHE A 24 -3.62 4.80 -1.21
CA PHE A 24 -2.86 4.67 0.04
C PHE A 24 -3.47 5.50 1.17
N PHE A 25 -3.75 6.78 0.93
CA PHE A 25 -4.33 7.64 1.96
C PHE A 25 -5.77 7.28 2.29
N LEU A 26 -6.57 6.86 1.31
CA LEU A 26 -7.93 6.38 1.54
C LEU A 26 -7.94 5.17 2.48
N MET A 27 -7.04 4.21 2.28
CA MET A 27 -6.92 3.07 3.20
C MET A 27 -6.47 3.48 4.60
N ARG A 28 -5.64 4.53 4.74
CA ARG A 28 -5.17 5.00 6.05
C ARG A 28 -6.22 5.81 6.81
N VAL A 29 -7.11 6.50 6.10
CA VAL A 29 -8.23 7.26 6.70
C VAL A 29 -9.42 6.35 7.00
N ALA A 30 -9.54 5.22 6.29
CA ALA A 30 -10.61 4.26 6.54
C ALA A 30 -10.62 3.83 8.03
N PRO A 31 -11.80 3.80 8.67
CA PRO A 31 -11.90 3.37 10.05
C PRO A 31 -11.60 1.87 10.15
N GLY A 32 -10.50 1.55 10.83
CA GLY A 32 -10.05 0.17 11.04
C GLY A 32 -8.65 -0.09 10.46
N GLY A 33 -7.85 -0.88 11.18
CA GLY A 33 -6.56 -1.38 10.69
C GLY A 33 -6.72 -2.70 9.92
N PRO A 34 -5.70 -3.10 9.12
CA PRO A 34 -5.73 -4.34 8.33
C PRO A 34 -6.00 -5.59 9.18
N PHE A 35 -5.64 -5.56 10.47
CA PHE A 35 -5.84 -6.67 11.42
C PHE A 35 -7.03 -6.48 12.36
N ASN A 36 -7.85 -5.43 12.19
CA ASN A 36 -8.98 -5.17 13.10
C ASN A 36 -10.18 -6.11 12.86
N GLN A 37 -10.26 -6.76 11.69
CA GLN A 37 -11.36 -7.68 11.36
C GLN A 37 -11.11 -9.10 11.87
N GLU A 38 -9.87 -9.45 12.24
CA GLU A 38 -9.53 -10.75 12.79
C GLU A 38 -10.00 -10.85 14.25
N ARG A 39 -11.18 -11.45 14.45
CA ARG A 39 -11.71 -11.76 15.80
C ARG A 39 -10.77 -12.73 16.50
N GLY A 40 -10.25 -12.35 17.67
CA GLY A 40 -9.48 -13.24 18.53
C GLY A 40 -7.97 -13.00 18.55
N LEU A 41 -7.45 -11.98 17.84
CA LEU A 41 -6.07 -11.55 18.03
C LEU A 41 -5.89 -10.95 19.43
N SER A 42 -5.02 -11.56 20.24
CA SER A 42 -4.51 -10.91 21.45
C SER A 42 -3.83 -9.58 21.08
N PRO A 43 -3.94 -8.53 21.90
CA PRO A 43 -3.27 -7.24 21.64
C PRO A 43 -1.78 -7.38 21.34
N GLU A 44 -1.12 -8.37 21.97
CA GLU A 44 0.31 -8.66 21.76
C GLU A 44 0.59 -9.24 20.37
N ILE A 45 -0.26 -10.15 19.88
CA ILE A 45 -0.12 -10.72 18.53
C ILE A 45 -0.36 -9.64 17.50
N LYS A 46 -1.38 -8.79 17.71
CA LYS A 46 -1.67 -7.66 16.85
C LYS A 46 -0.48 -6.68 16.76
N ALA A 47 0.12 -6.31 17.88
CA ALA A 47 1.28 -5.40 17.91
C ALA A 47 2.49 -6.01 17.16
N ASN A 48 2.72 -7.31 17.31
CA ASN A 48 3.78 -8.02 16.59
C ASN A 48 3.53 -8.06 15.08
N LEU A 49 2.27 -8.29 14.65
CA LEU A 49 1.88 -8.22 13.24
C LEU A 49 2.05 -6.80 12.70
N GLU A 50 1.57 -5.78 13.41
CA GLU A 50 1.73 -4.38 13.03
C GLU A 50 3.21 -4.00 12.86
N ALA A 51 4.08 -4.49 13.75
CA ALA A 51 5.53 -4.32 13.62
C ALA A 51 6.11 -5.06 12.40
N GLN A 52 5.70 -6.31 12.18
CA GLN A 52 6.16 -7.12 11.05
C GLN A 52 5.79 -6.51 9.68
N PHE A 53 4.61 -5.89 9.60
CA PHE A 53 4.13 -5.22 8.38
C PHE A 53 4.59 -3.75 8.27
N GLY A 54 5.41 -3.25 9.19
CA GLY A 54 5.89 -1.87 9.18
C GLY A 54 4.77 -0.84 9.42
N LEU A 55 3.65 -1.23 10.01
CA LEU A 55 2.53 -0.32 10.29
C LEU A 55 2.87 0.69 11.40
N ASN A 56 3.92 0.40 12.18
CA ASN A 56 4.49 1.27 13.21
C ASN A 56 5.48 2.31 12.65
N ASP A 57 5.88 2.20 11.38
CA ASP A 57 6.82 3.13 10.76
C ASP A 57 6.21 4.52 10.56
N PRO A 58 7.03 5.59 10.42
CA PRO A 58 6.54 6.88 9.97
C PRO A 58 5.76 6.77 8.64
N LEU A 59 4.70 7.57 8.47
CA LEU A 59 3.81 7.48 7.29
C LEU A 59 4.54 7.57 5.95
N TRP A 60 5.55 8.42 5.85
CA TRP A 60 6.34 8.56 4.63
C TRP A 60 7.11 7.27 4.29
N LEU A 61 7.58 6.55 5.31
CA LEU A 61 8.31 5.29 5.13
C LEU A 61 7.35 4.17 4.71
N GLN A 62 6.17 4.11 5.32
CA GLN A 62 5.10 3.21 4.88
C GLN A 62 4.71 3.43 3.42
N TYR A 63 4.63 4.69 2.99
CA TYR A 63 4.35 5.04 1.60
C TYR A 63 5.48 4.63 0.63
N VAL A 64 6.74 4.83 1.02
CA VAL A 64 7.90 4.38 0.23
C VAL A 64 7.94 2.86 0.11
N HIS A 65 7.69 2.13 1.20
CA HIS A 65 7.57 0.67 1.18
C HIS A 65 6.44 0.22 0.26
N TYR A 66 5.27 0.86 0.34
CA TYR A 66 4.12 0.57 -0.51
C TYR A 66 4.43 0.77 -1.99
N LEU A 67 5.02 1.92 -2.37
CA LEU A 67 5.45 2.18 -3.74
C LEU A 67 6.51 1.18 -4.22
N GLY A 68 7.50 0.88 -3.39
CA GLY A 68 8.56 -0.08 -3.72
C GLY A 68 8.04 -1.49 -3.96
N ASN A 69 7.08 -1.93 -3.16
CA ASN A 69 6.41 -3.22 -3.33
C ASN A 69 5.55 -3.24 -4.60
N LEU A 70 4.78 -2.18 -4.84
CA LEU A 70 3.95 -2.05 -6.04
C LEU A 70 4.76 -2.09 -7.33
N LEU A 71 5.89 -1.38 -7.39
CA LEU A 71 6.80 -1.39 -8.55
C LEU A 71 7.43 -2.76 -8.81
N ARG A 72 7.52 -3.60 -7.78
CA ARG A 72 8.00 -5.00 -7.87
C ARG A 72 6.86 -5.99 -8.15
N GLY A 73 5.62 -5.53 -8.27
CA GLY A 73 4.44 -6.39 -8.41
C GLY A 73 4.10 -7.18 -7.14
N ASN A 74 4.60 -6.76 -5.98
CA ASN A 74 4.27 -7.35 -4.69
C ASN A 74 3.11 -6.58 -4.05
N PHE A 75 1.94 -7.21 -3.96
CA PHE A 75 0.73 -6.62 -3.38
C PHE A 75 0.51 -6.99 -1.91
N GLY A 76 1.48 -7.68 -1.30
CA GLY A 76 1.34 -8.24 0.04
C GLY A 76 0.55 -9.55 0.07
N PRO A 77 0.47 -10.19 1.24
CA PRO A 77 -0.28 -11.43 1.43
C PRO A 77 -1.80 -11.19 1.34
N SER A 78 -2.53 -12.18 0.82
CA SER A 78 -3.99 -12.23 0.85
C SER A 78 -4.44 -13.08 2.04
N TYR A 79 -5.17 -12.50 2.98
CA TYR A 79 -5.79 -13.20 4.09
C TYR A 79 -7.24 -13.57 3.71
N ASN A 80 -7.64 -14.82 3.97
CA ASN A 80 -9.01 -15.33 3.78
C ASN A 80 -9.65 -15.67 5.13
#